data_AF-A0A352JPJ3-F1
#
_entry.id   AF-A0A352JPJ3-F1
#
_cell.length_a   1.000
_cell.length_b   1.000
_cell.length_c   1.000
_cell.angle_alpha   90.00
_cell.angle_beta   90.00
_cell.angle_gamma   90.00
#
_symmetry.space_group_name_H-M   'P 1'
#
loop_
_entity.id
_entity.type
_entity.pdbx_description
1 polymer ?
#
loop_
_entity_poly.entity_id
_entity_poly.type
_entity_poly.pdbx_seq_one_letter_code
_entity_poly.pdbx_strand_id
1 'polypeptide(L)'
;MAKKRLDTTLESKGAEFLVLGQLLIRKIAAYQTYTNMPGYDIIAVNPEKNTSARIQVKCRWETTPPHFLINNIDCDFVIAVKLNRG
;
A
#
# COMPACT_ATOMS: atom_id res chain seq x y z
N MET A 1 -7.12 -21.39 -21.44
CA MET A 1 -7.65 -21.56 -20.07
C MET A 1 -7.40 -20.27 -19.30
N ALA A 2 -8.42 -19.67 -18.69
CA ALA A 2 -8.22 -18.46 -17.88
C ALA A 2 -7.38 -18.81 -16.64
N LYS A 3 -6.26 -18.09 -16.43
CA LYS A 3 -5.37 -18.28 -15.27
C LYS A 3 -6.18 -18.01 -13.99
N LYS A 4 -6.33 -19.03 -13.13
CA LYS A 4 -7.01 -18.89 -11.83
C LYS A 4 -6.32 -17.77 -11.04
N ARG A 5 -7.08 -16.74 -10.64
CA ARG A 5 -6.56 -15.63 -9.84
C ARG A 5 -6.01 -16.18 -8.53
N LEU A 6 -4.75 -15.88 -8.23
CA LEU A 6 -4.14 -16.25 -6.95
C LEU A 6 -4.78 -15.41 -5.84
N ASP A 7 -5.04 -16.05 -4.70
CA ASP A 7 -5.35 -15.32 -3.48
C ASP A 7 -4.04 -14.77 -2.92
N THR A 8 -3.91 -13.44 -2.95
CA THR A 8 -2.74 -12.70 -2.47
C THR A 8 -3.11 -11.76 -1.32
N THR A 9 -4.18 -12.08 -0.59
CA THR A 9 -4.73 -11.20 0.46
C THR A 9 -3.73 -11.01 1.59
N LEU A 10 -3.07 -12.09 2.03
CA LEU A 10 -2.07 -12.05 3.10
C LEU A 10 -0.83 -11.27 2.69
N GLU A 11 -0.32 -11.52 1.48
CA GLU A 11 0.80 -10.80 0.88
C GLU A 11 0.53 -9.31 0.76
N SER A 12 -0.69 -8.93 0.33
CA SER A 12 -1.12 -7.54 0.25
C SER A 12 -1.09 -6.88 1.62
N LYS A 13 -1.59 -7.58 2.65
CA LYS A 13 -1.57 -7.06 4.02
C LYS A 13 -0.15 -6.91 4.56
N GLY A 14 0.72 -7.87 4.28
CA GLY A 14 2.14 -7.79 4.60
C GLY A 14 2.84 -6.59 3.94
N ALA A 15 2.50 -6.28 2.69
CA ALA A 15 3.01 -5.11 1.98
C ALA A 15 2.58 -3.80 2.66
N GLU A 16 1.32 -3.68 3.09
CA GLU A 16 0.84 -2.53 3.86
C GLU A 16 1.64 -2.36 5.17
N PHE A 17 1.83 -3.45 5.93
CA PHE A 17 2.62 -3.41 7.16
C PHE A 17 4.09 -3.04 6.92
N LEU A 18 4.69 -3.51 5.83
CA LEU A 18 6.04 -3.14 5.46
C LEU A 18 6.17 -1.63 5.21
N VAL A 19 5.25 -1.05 4.43
CA VAL A 19 5.23 0.39 4.17
C VAL A 19 5.03 1.17 5.47
N LEU A 20 4.07 0.77 6.29
CA LEU A 20 3.81 1.38 7.59
C LEU A 20 5.06 1.36 8.48
N GLY A 21 5.69 0.19 8.63
CA GLY A 21 6.91 0.05 9.42
C GLY A 21 8.05 0.93 8.91
N GLN A 22 8.22 1.04 7.59
CA GLN A 22 9.23 1.90 6.98
C GLN A 22 8.99 3.40 7.24
N LEU A 23 7.73 3.85 7.30
CA LEU A 23 7.38 5.23 7.67
C LEU A 23 7.70 5.49 9.15
N LEU A 24 7.30 4.57 10.03
CA LEU A 24 7.51 4.70 11.47
C LEU A 24 9.00 4.71 11.83
N ILE A 25 9.83 3.86 11.21
CA ILE A 25 11.30 3.85 11.40
C ILE A 25 11.93 5.21 11.04
N ARG A 26 11.34 5.93 10.07
CA ARG A 26 11.76 7.28 9.66
C ARG A 26 11.15 8.39 10.52
N LYS A 27 10.51 8.04 11.64
CA LYS A 27 9.79 8.95 12.55
C LYS A 27 8.64 9.71 11.88
N ILE A 28 8.01 9.11 10.87
CA ILE A 28 6.78 9.64 10.28
C ILE A 28 5.60 8.97 10.98
N ALA A 29 4.80 9.74 11.72
CA ALA A 29 3.60 9.22 12.36
C ALA A 29 2.62 8.75 11.27
N ALA A 30 2.31 7.47 11.25
CA ALA A 30 1.46 6.87 10.23
C ALA A 30 0.57 5.79 10.83
N TYR A 31 -0.61 5.61 10.24
CA TYR A 31 -1.64 4.70 10.72
C TYR A 31 -2.25 3.95 9.55
N GLN A 32 -2.52 2.67 9.75
CA GLN A 32 -3.30 1.90 8.79
C GLN A 32 -4.77 2.31 8.87
N THR A 33 -5.43 2.38 7.72
CA THR A 33 -6.87 2.61 7.68
C THR A 33 -7.65 1.36 8.08
N TYR A 34 -8.84 1.55 8.66
CA TYR A 34 -9.76 0.45 8.89
C TYR A 34 -10.13 -0.22 7.56
N THR A 35 -10.30 -1.55 7.61
CA THR A 35 -10.74 -2.38 6.49
C THR A 35 -12.00 -1.79 5.85
N ASN A 36 -12.02 -1.74 4.51
CA ASN A 36 -13.10 -1.23 3.65
C ASN A 36 -13.30 0.29 3.59
N MET A 37 -12.35 1.12 4.05
CA MET A 37 -12.36 2.53 3.67
C MET A 37 -11.86 2.71 2.23
N PRO A 38 -12.68 3.24 1.31
CA PRO A 38 -12.24 3.49 -0.06
C PRO A 38 -11.22 4.64 -0.10
N GLY A 39 -10.14 4.46 -0.87
CA GLY A 39 -9.23 5.54 -1.26
C GLY A 39 -7.75 5.29 -0.93
N TYR A 40 -7.44 4.86 0.31
CA TYR A 40 -6.06 4.71 0.77
C TYR A 40 -5.92 3.68 1.91
N ASP A 41 -4.75 3.06 2.00
CA ASP A 41 -4.46 1.99 2.97
C ASP A 41 -3.75 2.52 4.22
N ILE A 42 -3.01 3.63 4.09
CA ILE A 42 -2.24 4.26 5.17
C ILE A 42 -2.45 5.77 5.13
N ILE A 43 -2.53 6.41 6.31
CA ILE A 43 -2.44 7.86 6.45
C ILE A 43 -1.19 8.22 7.25
N ALA A 44 -0.32 9.05 6.66
CA ALA A 44 0.78 9.69 7.36
C ALA A 44 0.33 11.08 7.83
N VAL A 45 0.71 11.47 9.04
CA VAL A 45 0.32 12.74 9.66
C VAL A 45 1.55 13.47 10.18
N ASN A 46 1.51 14.80 10.09
CA ASN A 46 2.44 15.69 10.75
C ASN A 46 1.62 16.72 11.55
N PRO A 47 1.49 16.54 12.88
CA PRO A 47 0.70 17.44 13.71
C PRO A 47 1.32 18.83 13.84
N GLU A 48 2.65 18.96 13.80
CA GLU A 48 3.35 20.25 13.92
C GLU A 48 3.02 21.19 12.75
N LYS A 49 2.87 20.61 11.55
CA LYS A 49 2.54 21.35 10.33
C LYS A 49 1.06 21.29 9.98
N ASN A 50 0.25 20.56 10.76
CA ASN A 50 -1.14 20.27 10.47
C ASN A 50 -1.38 19.73 9.05
N THR A 51 -0.52 18.80 8.61
CA THR A 51 -0.59 18.18 7.27
C THR A 51 -0.76 16.69 7.37
N SER A 52 -1.37 16.07 6.37
CA SER A 52 -1.46 14.62 6.22
C SER A 52 -1.22 14.20 4.78
N ALA A 53 -0.89 12.92 4.59
CA ALA A 53 -0.75 12.30 3.29
C ALA A 53 -1.41 10.92 3.28
N ARG A 54 -2.31 10.70 2.33
CA ARG A 54 -3.03 9.46 2.05
C ARG A 54 -2.19 8.59 1.11
N ILE A 55 -1.96 7.35 1.50
CA ILE A 55 -1.06 6.44 0.82
C ILE A 55 -1.82 5.18 0.42
N GLN A 56 -1.84 4.88 -0.87
CA GLN A 56 -2.32 3.60 -1.40
C GLN A 56 -1.12 2.69 -1.64
N VAL A 57 -1.15 1.49 -1.08
CA VAL A 57 -0.18 0.44 -1.30
C VAL A 57 -0.67 -0.48 -2.41
N LYS A 58 0.22 -0.83 -3.34
CA LYS A 58 -0.02 -1.84 -4.36
C LYS A 58 1.13 -2.84 -4.36
N CYS A 59 0.81 -4.11 -4.28
CA CYS A 59 1.80 -5.19 -4.39
C CYS A 59 1.53 -6.08 -5.59
N ARG A 60 2.58 -6.79 -6.01
CA ARG A 60 2.53 -7.86 -7.02
C ARG A 60 3.35 -9.05 -6.53
N TRP A 61 2.86 -10.24 -6.85
CA TRP A 61 3.56 -11.50 -6.62
C TRP A 61 4.77 -11.64 -7.54
N GLU A 62 4.56 -11.34 -8.82
CA GLU A 62 5.56 -11.41 -9.88
C GLU A 62 6.69 -10.40 -9.66
N THR A 63 7.94 -10.82 -9.89
CA THR A 63 9.14 -9.96 -9.77
C THR A 63 9.18 -8.84 -10.82
N THR A 64 8.66 -9.10 -12.03
CA THR A 64 8.63 -8.14 -13.15
C THR A 64 7.22 -7.96 -13.72
N PRO A 65 6.29 -7.36 -12.95
CA PRO A 65 4.94 -7.12 -13.42
C PRO A 65 4.95 -6.00 -14.49
N PRO A 66 4.23 -6.15 -15.61
CA PRO A 66 4.23 -5.14 -16.68
C PRO A 66 3.50 -3.85 -16.26
N HIS A 67 2.54 -3.93 -15.34
CA HIS A 67 1.78 -2.78 -14.85
C HIS A 67 1.09 -3.04 -13.49
N PHE A 68 0.77 -1.96 -12.77
CA PHE A 68 -0.15 -1.97 -11.64
C PHE A 68 -1.52 -1.45 -12.07
N LEU A 69 -2.57 -2.24 -11.84
CA LEU A 69 -3.95 -1.81 -12.08
C LEU A 69 -4.39 -0.90 -10.93
N ILE A 70 -4.76 0.33 -11.25
CA ILE A 70 -5.27 1.31 -10.30
C ILE A 70 -6.56 1.88 -10.87
N ASN A 71 -7.70 1.53 -10.25
CA ASN A 71 -9.02 1.92 -10.75
C ASN A 71 -9.47 3.29 -10.22
N ASN A 72 -8.93 3.72 -9.08
CA ASN A 72 -9.20 5.02 -8.48
C ASN A 72 -7.92 5.53 -7.82
N ILE A 73 -7.53 6.77 -8.11
CA ILE A 73 -6.37 7.45 -7.52
C ILE A 73 -6.93 8.60 -6.67
N ASP A 74 -7.48 8.24 -5.50
CA ASP A 74 -7.88 9.20 -4.47
C ASP A 74 -6.93 9.09 -3.27
N CYS A 75 -5.65 9.28 -3.55
CA CYS A 75 -4.55 9.25 -2.57
C CYS A 75 -3.45 10.20 -3.04
N ASP A 76 -2.60 10.63 -2.11
CA ASP A 76 -1.50 11.54 -2.40
C ASP A 76 -0.26 10.78 -2.93
N PHE A 77 -0.08 9.54 -2.47
CA PHE A 77 1.01 8.66 -2.91
C PHE A 77 0.54 7.24 -3.20
N VAL A 78 1.05 6.67 -4.29
CA VAL A 78 0.98 5.23 -4.55
C VAL A 78 2.34 4.60 -4.29
N ILE A 79 2.40 3.63 -3.39
CA ILE A 79 3.62 2.89 -3.09
C ILE A 79 3.53 1.48 -3.67
N ALA A 80 4.44 1.20 -4.60
CA ALA A 80 4.59 -0.13 -5.20
C ALA A 80 5.54 -0.98 -4.36
N VAL A 81 5.03 -2.10 -3.83
CA VAL A 81 5.83 -3.08 -3.08
C VAL A 81 6.09 -4.30 -3.96
N LYS A 82 7.37 -4.51 -4.29
CA LYS A 82 7.84 -5.72 -4.99
C LYS A 82 8.15 -6.79 -3.96
N LEU A 83 7.31 -7.82 -3.89
CA LEU A 83 7.48 -8.90 -2.90
C LEU A 83 8.51 -9.96 -3.35
N ASN A 84 8.86 -9.99 -4.64
CA ASN A 84 9.85 -10.91 -5.23
C ASN A 84 9.62 -12.38 -4.84
N ARG A 85 8.36 -12.84 -4.82
CA ARG A 85 7.98 -14.23 -4.44
C ARG A 85 7.74 -15.15 -5.63
N GLY A 86 7.90 -14.67 -6.86
CA GLY A 86 7.70 -15.44 -8.08
C GLY A 86 8.51 -14.93 -9.26
#